data_AF-A0A0R3WQ13-F1
#
_entry.id   AF-A0A0R3WQ13-F1
#
_cell.length_a   1.000
_cell.length_b   1.000
_cell.length_c   1.000
_cell.angle_alpha   90.00
_cell.angle_beta   90.00
_cell.angle_gamma   90.00
#
_symmetry.space_group_name_H-M   'P 1'
#
loop_
_entity.id
_entity.type
_entity.pdbx_description
1 polymer ?
#
loop_
_entity_poly.entity_id
_entity_poly.type
_entity_poly.pdbx_seq_one_letter_code
_entity_poly.pdbx_strand_id
1 'polypeptide(L)'
;MLMTTVGKGGTAPNYLTENHAVGRRIIDLPPELALKICKYLDAADLVRVCNSIPHWKWMLSTPRCFTLMLDYINQWTWLNEGLCQLLFSRSPQISFQEAYEAIRYQTEESDSFRRFLSTLSHGSVHRTIRIRRLPFLDIDKLSYCECMLQLELPNPDIASYIPTNKYNLTVLCNTTTNFTVTKGSIEVSGGCVTRTNGCTGEEDEPDSWDCVIYLVHPLRFLVNDLIATIDALSPHQTLIVAVIVNTGNEKTSEMDCLTKFIHSLGGYHNSPLCTVPTKWRLWCIKRQNNDFINWSDLLEWSCYDVMSKQK
;
A
#
# COMPACT_ATOMS: atom_id res chain seq x y z
N MET A 1 -28.43 57.23 -82.16
CA MET A 1 -29.08 57.35 -80.84
C MET A 1 -28.57 56.18 -80.02
N LEU A 2 -27.41 56.24 -79.33
CA LEU A 2 -27.10 57.11 -78.19
C LEU A 2 -28.17 57.04 -77.09
N MET A 3 -27.97 56.14 -76.11
CA MET A 3 -27.40 56.55 -74.81
C MET A 3 -26.72 55.37 -74.11
N THR A 4 -25.66 55.69 -73.36
CA THR A 4 -24.89 54.77 -72.50
C THR A 4 -25.25 55.00 -71.03
N THR A 5 -25.37 53.94 -70.24
CA THR A 5 -25.37 54.03 -68.77
C THR A 5 -24.25 53.17 -68.19
N VAL A 6 -23.57 53.70 -67.15
CA VAL A 6 -22.32 53.14 -66.62
C VAL A 6 -22.59 52.41 -65.31
N GLY A 7 -22.44 51.08 -65.32
CA GLY A 7 -22.44 50.27 -64.10
C GLY A 7 -21.09 50.38 -63.37
N LYS A 8 -21.09 50.92 -62.14
CA LYS A 8 -19.88 51.00 -61.31
C LYS A 8 -19.52 49.61 -60.76
N GLY A 9 -18.40 49.05 -61.21
CA GLY A 9 -17.81 47.85 -60.60
C GLY A 9 -17.24 48.15 -59.22
N GLY A 10 -17.96 47.76 -58.16
CA GLY A 10 -17.50 47.87 -56.78
C GLY A 10 -16.83 46.57 -56.30
N THR A 11 -15.53 46.40 -56.55
CA THR A 11 -14.76 45.29 -55.98
C THR A 11 -14.53 45.52 -54.48
N ALA A 12 -15.37 44.90 -53.64
CA ALA A 12 -15.09 44.77 -52.22
C ALA A 12 -13.85 43.87 -52.01
N PRO A 13 -12.88 44.24 -51.17
CA PRO A 13 -11.70 43.42 -50.93
C PRO A 13 -12.02 42.29 -49.94
N ASN A 14 -11.88 41.03 -50.40
CA ASN A 14 -12.01 39.84 -49.55
C ASN A 14 -10.80 39.69 -48.61
N TYR A 15 -10.74 40.52 -47.56
CA TYR A 15 -9.82 40.34 -46.43
C TYR A 15 -10.43 39.45 -45.34
N LEU A 16 -10.93 38.27 -45.72
CA LEU A 16 -11.09 37.15 -44.80
C LEU A 16 -9.79 36.35 -44.79
N THR A 17 -8.74 36.94 -44.20
CA THR A 17 -7.62 36.15 -43.72
C THR A 17 -8.12 35.29 -42.56
N GLU A 18 -8.44 34.03 -42.85
CA GLU A 18 -8.67 33.02 -41.82
C GLU A 18 -7.39 32.88 -40.99
N ASN A 19 -7.35 33.60 -39.87
CA ASN A 19 -6.41 33.34 -38.80
C ASN A 19 -6.77 31.99 -38.19
N HIS A 20 -6.36 30.91 -38.87
CA HIS A 20 -6.26 29.59 -38.28
C HIS A 20 -5.46 29.75 -36.99
N ALA A 21 -6.16 29.71 -35.85
CA ALA A 21 -5.57 29.81 -34.55
C ALA A 21 -4.70 28.57 -34.34
N VAL A 22 -3.41 28.69 -34.68
CA VAL A 22 -2.43 27.60 -34.58
C VAL A 22 -2.51 27.03 -33.18
N GLY A 23 -3.02 25.80 -33.08
CA GLY A 23 -3.38 25.19 -31.81
C GLY A 23 -2.14 25.05 -30.93
N ARG A 24 -1.99 25.96 -29.96
CA ARG A 24 -0.85 25.99 -29.04
C ARG A 24 -0.83 24.69 -28.25
N ARG A 25 0.16 23.84 -28.50
CA ARG A 25 0.26 22.54 -27.84
C ARG A 25 0.90 22.76 -26.46
N ILE A 26 0.56 21.91 -25.50
CA ILE A 26 1.14 21.99 -24.14
C ILE A 26 2.67 21.80 -24.12
N ILE A 27 3.23 21.12 -25.14
CA ILE A 27 4.68 20.98 -25.36
C ILE A 27 5.35 22.26 -25.86
N ASP A 28 4.60 23.23 -26.38
CA ASP A 28 5.12 24.52 -26.88
C ASP A 28 5.16 25.59 -25.77
N LEU A 29 4.88 25.23 -24.51
CA LEU A 29 4.95 26.13 -23.36
C LEU A 29 6.42 26.43 -22.97
N PRO A 30 6.76 27.71 -22.70
CA PRO A 30 8.04 28.07 -22.11
C PRO A 30 8.34 27.31 -20.81
N PRO A 31 9.60 26.91 -20.56
CA PRO A 31 10.02 26.18 -19.35
C PRO A 31 9.57 26.83 -18.04
N GLU A 32 9.51 28.16 -17.99
CA GLU A 32 9.11 28.95 -16.83
C GLU A 32 7.62 28.78 -16.51
N LEU A 33 6.78 28.60 -17.53
CA LEU A 33 5.35 28.34 -17.37
C LEU A 33 5.10 26.88 -17.00
N ALA A 34 5.82 25.93 -17.61
CA ALA A 34 5.78 24.53 -17.22
C ALA A 34 6.19 24.36 -15.74
N LEU A 35 7.32 24.93 -15.33
CA LEU A 35 7.77 24.96 -13.93
C LEU A 35 6.78 25.67 -13.02
N LYS A 36 6.07 26.72 -13.48
CA LYS A 36 5.03 27.40 -12.70
C LYS A 36 3.79 26.53 -12.51
N ILE A 37 3.38 25.75 -13.50
CA ILE A 37 2.28 24.76 -13.39
C ILE A 37 2.66 23.68 -12.37
N CYS A 38 3.86 23.13 -12.47
CA CYS A 38 4.40 22.14 -11.52
C CYS A 38 4.55 22.66 -10.06
N LYS A 39 4.30 23.95 -9.77
CA LYS A 39 4.22 24.45 -8.38
C LYS A 39 2.92 24.08 -7.67
N TYR A 40 1.91 23.63 -8.40
CA TYR A 40 0.56 23.35 -7.91
C TYR A 40 0.17 21.86 -8.01
N LEU A 41 1.08 21.00 -8.47
CA LEU A 41 0.90 19.55 -8.51
C LEU A 41 1.49 18.92 -7.24
N ASP A 42 0.91 17.82 -6.76
CA ASP A 42 1.60 16.93 -5.83
C ASP A 42 2.60 16.03 -6.57
N ALA A 43 3.31 15.15 -5.84
CA ALA A 43 4.32 14.28 -6.44
C ALA A 43 3.75 13.24 -7.42
N ALA A 44 2.55 12.69 -7.15
CA ALA A 44 1.93 11.68 -8.00
C ALA A 44 1.37 12.31 -9.28
N ASP A 45 0.73 13.48 -9.18
CA ASP A 45 0.25 14.23 -10.34
C ASP A 45 1.40 14.84 -11.16
N LEU A 46 2.50 15.24 -10.52
CA LEU A 46 3.74 15.62 -11.23
C LEU A 46 4.28 14.44 -12.05
N VAL A 47 4.36 13.24 -11.46
CA VAL A 47 4.80 12.01 -12.15
C VAL A 47 3.84 11.64 -13.29
N ARG A 48 2.52 11.70 -13.08
CA ARG A 48 1.48 11.48 -14.12
C ARG A 48 1.62 12.46 -15.28
N VAL A 49 1.84 13.75 -15.01
CA VAL A 49 2.03 14.79 -16.02
C VAL A 49 3.34 14.57 -16.79
N CYS A 50 4.45 14.25 -16.12
CA CYS A 50 5.73 13.93 -16.76
C CYS A 50 5.71 12.59 -17.53
N ASN A 51 4.78 11.68 -17.23
CA ASN A 51 4.53 10.48 -18.02
C ASN A 51 3.70 10.80 -19.28
N SER A 52 2.62 11.59 -19.13
CA SER A 52 1.77 12.07 -20.24
C SER A 52 2.48 13.03 -21.18
N ILE A 53 3.48 13.77 -20.69
CA ILE A 53 4.29 14.74 -21.43
C ILE A 53 5.78 14.42 -21.20
N PRO A 54 6.37 13.45 -21.93
CA PRO A 54 7.77 13.05 -21.71
C PRO A 54 8.79 14.19 -21.83
N HIS A 55 8.50 15.20 -22.66
CA HIS A 55 9.28 16.44 -22.80
C HIS A 55 9.38 17.27 -21.49
N TRP A 56 8.58 16.97 -20.47
CA TRP A 56 8.58 17.65 -19.18
C TRP A 56 9.37 16.89 -18.09
N LYS A 57 9.90 15.69 -18.38
CA LYS A 57 10.66 14.88 -17.39
C LYS A 57 11.89 15.58 -16.81
N TRP A 58 12.51 16.53 -17.53
CA TRP A 58 13.66 17.31 -17.01
C TRP A 58 13.30 18.15 -15.77
N MET A 59 12.02 18.46 -15.55
CA MET A 59 11.61 19.20 -14.35
C MET A 59 11.78 18.37 -13.07
N LEU A 60 11.73 17.04 -13.17
CA LEU A 60 11.88 16.11 -12.05
C LEU A 60 13.28 16.17 -11.42
N SER A 61 14.32 16.47 -12.22
CA SER A 61 15.69 16.69 -11.73
C SER A 61 15.93 18.09 -11.18
N THR A 62 14.93 18.97 -11.11
CA THR A 62 15.07 20.24 -10.38
C THR A 62 14.98 19.98 -8.87
N PRO A 63 15.80 20.65 -8.03
CA PRO A 63 15.84 20.36 -6.59
C PRO A 63 14.47 20.40 -5.90
N ARG A 64 13.61 21.37 -6.24
CA ARG A 64 12.25 21.47 -5.69
C ARG A 64 11.41 20.22 -6.00
N CYS A 65 11.40 19.78 -7.26
CA CYS A 65 10.59 18.63 -7.67
C CYS A 65 11.14 17.33 -7.09
N PHE A 66 12.46 17.19 -6.99
CA PHE A 66 13.09 16.05 -6.36
C PHE A 66 12.79 15.99 -4.85
N THR A 67 12.90 17.11 -4.12
CA THR A 67 12.49 17.19 -2.70
C THR A 67 11.01 16.82 -2.54
N LEU A 68 10.11 17.35 -3.38
CA LEU A 68 8.68 17.01 -3.33
C LEU A 68 8.42 15.50 -3.53
N MET A 69 9.19 14.83 -4.40
CA MET A 69 9.11 13.37 -4.58
C MET A 69 9.62 12.61 -3.36
N LEU A 70 10.74 13.02 -2.75
CA LEU A 70 11.24 12.41 -1.51
C LEU A 70 10.29 12.61 -0.32
N ASP A 71 9.76 13.82 -0.14
CA ASP A 71 8.78 14.14 0.90
C ASP A 71 7.50 13.30 0.76
N TYR A 72 7.12 12.95 -0.46
CA TYR A 72 5.99 12.05 -0.74
C TYR A 72 6.32 10.57 -0.47
N ILE A 73 7.50 10.09 -0.88
CA ILE A 73 7.97 8.72 -0.57
C ILE A 73 8.07 8.53 0.94
N ASN A 74 8.48 9.55 1.69
CA ASN A 74 8.55 9.52 3.14
C ASN A 74 7.18 9.33 3.83
N GLN A 75 6.07 9.63 3.14
CA GLN A 75 4.71 9.45 3.65
C GLN A 75 4.15 8.03 3.41
N TRP A 76 4.93 7.11 2.81
CA TRP A 76 4.44 5.77 2.49
C TRP A 76 4.36 4.86 3.70
N THR A 77 3.20 4.23 3.88
CA THR A 77 2.90 3.29 4.96
C THR A 77 3.26 1.85 4.61
N TRP A 78 3.61 1.55 3.35
CA TRP A 78 3.93 0.19 2.91
C TRP A 78 4.96 0.16 1.78
N LEU A 79 5.61 -0.99 1.64
CA LEU A 79 6.53 -1.33 0.55
C LEU A 79 6.29 -2.78 0.11
N ASN A 80 6.59 -3.10 -1.15
CA ASN A 80 6.63 -4.47 -1.66
C ASN A 80 7.97 -4.71 -2.36
N GLU A 81 8.15 -5.90 -2.93
CA GLU A 81 9.37 -6.29 -3.66
C GLU A 81 9.78 -5.24 -4.72
N GLY A 82 8.86 -4.83 -5.59
CA GLY A 82 9.12 -3.86 -6.67
C GLY A 82 9.55 -2.49 -6.15
N LEU A 83 8.88 -1.98 -5.11
CA LEU A 83 9.30 -0.73 -4.46
C LEU A 83 10.66 -0.85 -3.76
N CYS A 84 10.97 -2.00 -3.17
CA CYS A 84 12.27 -2.22 -2.54
C CYS A 84 13.41 -2.35 -3.57
N GLN A 85 13.14 -2.96 -4.73
CA GLN A 85 14.07 -3.00 -5.86
C GLN A 85 14.37 -1.60 -6.44
N LEU A 86 13.39 -0.69 -6.43
CA LEU A 86 13.52 0.67 -6.96
C LEU A 86 14.15 1.66 -5.96
N LEU A 87 13.91 1.50 -4.65
CA LEU A 87 14.37 2.44 -3.62
C LEU A 87 15.65 1.99 -2.89
N PHE A 88 15.91 0.68 -2.80
CA PHE A 88 17.10 0.11 -2.14
C PHE A 88 17.99 -0.62 -3.14
N SER A 89 18.13 -0.03 -4.32
CA SER A 89 19.19 -0.29 -5.29
C SER A 89 20.59 -0.29 -4.67
N ARG A 90 21.61 -0.62 -5.46
CA ARG A 90 23.04 -0.55 -5.07
C ARG A 90 23.55 0.85 -4.68
N SER A 91 22.73 1.89 -4.75
CA SER A 91 23.08 3.27 -4.35
C SER A 91 22.56 3.57 -2.93
N PRO A 92 23.36 4.19 -2.05
CA PRO A 92 22.88 4.70 -0.77
C PRO A 92 22.05 5.99 -0.90
N GLN A 93 21.89 6.52 -2.12
CA GLN A 93 21.09 7.69 -2.44
C GLN A 93 20.15 7.39 -3.60
N ILE A 94 18.84 7.56 -3.36
CA ILE A 94 17.79 7.44 -4.39
C ILE A 94 18.02 8.53 -5.45
N SER A 95 18.10 8.17 -6.73
CA SER A 95 18.13 9.14 -7.82
C SER A 95 16.73 9.67 -8.17
N PHE A 96 16.65 10.80 -8.88
CA PHE A 96 15.35 11.33 -9.34
C PHE A 96 14.60 10.35 -10.26
N GLN A 97 15.31 9.46 -10.97
CA GLN A 97 14.74 8.46 -11.85
C GLN A 97 14.19 7.28 -11.06
N GLU A 98 14.88 6.82 -10.02
CA GLU A 98 14.38 5.81 -9.07
C GLU A 98 13.15 6.32 -8.31
N ALA A 99 13.18 7.56 -7.82
CA ALA A 99 12.03 8.21 -7.21
C ALA A 99 10.82 8.31 -8.17
N TYR A 100 11.05 8.71 -9.42
CA TYR A 100 10.01 8.77 -10.46
C TYR A 100 9.37 7.40 -10.72
N GLU A 101 10.17 6.35 -10.95
CA GLU A 101 9.64 5.00 -11.23
C GLU A 101 8.95 4.39 -10.01
N ALA A 102 9.49 4.62 -8.80
CA ALA A 102 8.85 4.17 -7.56
C ALA A 102 7.49 4.82 -7.35
N ILE A 103 7.38 6.15 -7.52
CA ILE A 103 6.09 6.87 -7.39
C ILE A 103 5.12 6.42 -8.47
N ARG A 104 5.58 6.23 -9.72
CA ARG A 104 4.75 5.71 -10.81
C ARG A 104 4.20 4.33 -10.47
N TYR A 105 5.05 3.40 -10.03
CA TYR A 105 4.67 2.05 -9.62
C TYR A 105 3.69 2.06 -8.44
N GLN A 106 3.96 2.83 -7.38
CA GLN A 106 3.08 2.96 -6.22
C GLN A 106 1.70 3.50 -6.61
N THR A 107 1.67 4.47 -7.53
CA THR A 107 0.42 5.06 -8.06
C THR A 107 -0.36 4.04 -8.88
N GLU A 108 0.32 3.27 -9.74
CA GLU A 108 -0.29 2.22 -10.57
C GLU A 108 -0.88 1.07 -9.74
N GLU A 109 -0.17 0.63 -8.69
CA GLU A 109 -0.69 -0.32 -7.70
C GLU A 109 -1.88 0.27 -6.92
N SER A 110 -1.77 1.51 -6.42
CA SER A 110 -2.83 2.16 -5.65
C SER A 110 -4.11 2.39 -6.46
N ASP A 111 -3.99 2.81 -7.72
CA ASP A 111 -5.13 2.98 -8.62
C ASP A 111 -5.71 1.60 -9.05
N SER A 112 -4.89 0.53 -9.06
CA SER A 112 -5.36 -0.85 -9.31
C SER A 112 -6.09 -1.45 -8.11
N PHE A 113 -5.62 -1.19 -6.89
CA PHE A 113 -6.33 -1.48 -5.64
C PHE A 113 -7.68 -0.76 -5.57
N ARG A 114 -7.73 0.55 -5.85
CA ARG A 114 -9.00 1.32 -5.90
C ARG A 114 -9.98 0.77 -6.95
N ARG A 115 -9.49 0.42 -8.14
CA ARG A 115 -10.30 -0.25 -9.18
C ARG A 115 -10.86 -1.57 -8.65
N PHE A 116 -10.03 -2.39 -8.01
CA PHE A 116 -10.45 -3.64 -7.38
C PHE A 116 -11.56 -3.43 -6.33
N LEU A 117 -11.37 -2.51 -5.38
CA LEU A 117 -12.40 -2.15 -4.40
C LEU A 117 -13.73 -1.74 -5.07
N SER A 118 -13.67 -0.90 -6.11
CA SER A 118 -14.88 -0.49 -6.83
C SER A 118 -15.59 -1.65 -7.54
N THR A 119 -14.86 -2.67 -8.02
CA THR A 119 -15.49 -3.85 -8.62
C THR A 119 -16.17 -4.75 -7.60
N LEU A 120 -15.67 -4.81 -6.35
CA LEU A 120 -16.31 -5.59 -5.27
C LEU A 120 -17.70 -5.07 -4.90
N SER A 121 -17.96 -3.76 -5.03
CA SER A 121 -19.28 -3.18 -4.74
C SER A 121 -20.38 -3.61 -5.74
N HIS A 122 -20.01 -4.18 -6.88
CA HIS A 122 -20.91 -4.42 -8.02
C HIS A 122 -21.22 -5.90 -8.29
N GLY A 123 -20.62 -6.85 -7.57
CA GLY A 123 -20.81 -8.28 -7.82
C GLY A 123 -20.64 -9.14 -6.56
N SER A 124 -21.60 -10.02 -6.31
CA SER A 124 -21.64 -10.93 -5.14
C SER A 124 -20.68 -12.12 -5.29
N VAL A 125 -19.38 -11.83 -5.37
CA VAL A 125 -18.32 -12.86 -5.34
C VAL A 125 -17.94 -13.12 -3.88
N HIS A 126 -18.55 -14.13 -3.28
CA HIS A 126 -18.21 -14.56 -1.93
C HIS A 126 -16.94 -15.42 -1.94
N ARG A 127 -15.85 -14.90 -1.38
CA ARG A 127 -14.62 -15.67 -1.10
C ARG A 127 -14.20 -15.47 0.35
N THR A 128 -14.06 -16.57 1.09
CA THR A 128 -13.36 -16.57 2.38
C THR A 128 -11.86 -16.46 2.13
N ILE A 129 -11.18 -15.63 2.92
CA ILE A 129 -9.72 -15.50 2.91
C ILE A 129 -9.22 -15.85 4.31
N ARG A 130 -8.41 -16.90 4.42
CA ARG A 130 -7.91 -17.40 5.70
C ARG A 130 -6.63 -16.67 6.05
N ILE A 131 -6.67 -15.87 7.11
CA ILE A 131 -5.54 -15.04 7.56
C ILE A 131 -4.98 -15.57 8.88
N ARG A 132 -3.72 -16.00 8.84
CA ARG A 132 -2.93 -16.41 10.01
C ARG A 132 -2.19 -15.21 10.57
N ARG A 133 -2.27 -14.98 11.88
CA ARG A 133 -1.46 -13.97 12.57
C ARG A 133 -0.26 -14.64 13.25
N LEU A 134 0.94 -14.11 13.00
CA LEU A 134 2.19 -14.52 13.63
C LEU A 134 2.94 -13.28 14.18
N PRO A 135 3.94 -13.46 15.05
CA PRO A 135 4.12 -14.63 15.93
C PRO A 135 2.91 -14.81 16.88
N PHE A 136 2.89 -15.87 17.69
CA PHE A 136 1.90 -16.05 18.76
C PHE A 136 2.18 -15.13 19.96
N LEU A 137 2.37 -13.83 19.69
CA LEU A 137 2.36 -12.82 20.73
C LEU A 137 0.90 -12.43 21.00
N ASP A 138 0.50 -12.74 22.23
CA ASP A 138 -0.68 -12.17 22.87
C ASP A 138 -0.37 -10.68 23.16
N ILE A 139 -0.62 -9.84 22.14
CA ILE A 139 -0.34 -8.40 22.17
C ILE A 139 -1.17 -7.69 23.26
N ASP A 140 -2.28 -8.29 23.67
CA ASP A 140 -3.20 -7.77 24.68
C ASP A 140 -2.68 -8.10 26.09
N LYS A 141 -2.01 -9.25 26.28
CA LYS A 141 -1.16 -9.51 27.46
C LYS A 141 0.16 -8.76 27.47
N LEU A 142 0.70 -8.37 26.30
CA LEU A 142 1.68 -7.28 26.17
C LEU A 142 1.04 -5.90 26.44
N SER A 143 0.40 -5.82 27.60
CA SER A 143 0.20 -4.63 28.40
C SER A 143 1.47 -3.79 28.38
N TYR A 144 1.27 -2.47 28.35
CA TYR A 144 2.33 -1.49 28.53
C TYR A 144 3.21 -1.79 29.76
N CYS A 145 2.62 -2.44 30.78
CA CYS A 145 3.30 -2.90 31.98
C CYS A 145 4.21 -4.12 31.76
N GLU A 146 3.83 -5.16 30.99
CA GLU A 146 4.75 -6.30 30.72
C GLU A 146 6.00 -5.84 29.94
N CYS A 147 5.89 -4.76 29.15
CA CYS A 147 7.05 -4.13 28.51
C CYS A 147 7.99 -3.39 29.47
N MET A 148 7.54 -3.05 30.69
CA MET A 148 8.28 -2.27 31.69
C MET A 148 8.72 -3.11 32.91
N LEU A 149 7.89 -4.06 33.37
CA LEU A 149 8.01 -4.71 34.68
C LEU A 149 9.07 -5.83 34.78
N GLN A 150 10.06 -5.87 33.88
CA GLN A 150 11.41 -6.32 34.28
C GLN A 150 12.14 -5.28 35.14
N LEU A 151 11.56 -4.09 35.29
CA LEU A 151 11.76 -3.13 36.37
C LEU A 151 10.48 -3.07 37.23
N GLU A 152 10.44 -3.92 38.27
CA GLU A 152 9.63 -3.80 39.50
C GLU A 152 8.07 -3.82 39.39
N LEU A 153 7.51 -5.04 39.45
CA LEU A 153 6.10 -5.46 39.70
C LEU A 153 5.38 -4.74 40.89
N PRO A 154 4.03 -4.84 41.07
CA PRO A 154 2.98 -5.61 40.34
C PRO A 154 1.79 -4.68 39.89
N ASN A 155 0.50 -5.03 39.68
CA ASN A 155 -0.30 -6.28 39.64
C ASN A 155 -1.56 -6.10 38.74
N PRO A 156 -2.05 -7.13 38.01
CA PRO A 156 -3.38 -7.15 37.38
C PRO A 156 -4.28 -8.32 37.84
N ASP A 157 -5.60 -8.25 37.59
CA ASP A 157 -6.55 -9.36 37.85
C ASP A 157 -7.73 -9.38 36.86
N ILE A 158 -8.28 -10.58 36.61
CA ILE A 158 -9.51 -10.95 35.86
C ILE A 158 -9.69 -10.42 34.40
N ALA A 159 -9.50 -11.32 33.41
CA ALA A 159 -10.32 -11.44 32.19
C ALA A 159 -10.13 -12.82 31.50
N SER A 160 -11.08 -13.26 30.66
CA SER A 160 -11.11 -14.62 30.08
C SER A 160 -10.34 -14.77 28.75
N TYR A 161 -9.64 -15.90 28.61
CA TYR A 161 -8.80 -16.21 27.43
C TYR A 161 -9.61 -16.82 26.27
N ILE A 162 -9.38 -16.30 25.06
CA ILE A 162 -9.59 -17.02 23.78
C ILE A 162 -8.35 -16.73 22.92
N PRO A 163 -7.67 -17.74 22.33
CA PRO A 163 -6.50 -17.51 21.48
C PRO A 163 -6.83 -16.61 20.27
N THR A 164 -6.24 -15.42 20.21
CA THR A 164 -6.48 -14.38 19.18
C THR A 164 -5.57 -14.54 17.94
N ASN A 165 -5.22 -15.77 17.56
CA ASN A 165 -4.16 -16.06 16.58
C ASN A 165 -4.65 -16.49 15.18
N LYS A 166 -5.88 -16.97 15.06
CA LYS A 166 -6.50 -17.42 13.81
C LYS A 166 -7.67 -16.51 13.46
N TYR A 167 -7.60 -15.87 12.28
CA TYR A 167 -8.69 -15.05 11.75
C TYR A 167 -9.16 -15.62 10.42
N ASN A 168 -10.24 -16.42 10.49
CA ASN A 168 -11.04 -16.71 9.31
C ASN A 168 -11.75 -15.41 8.92
N LEU A 169 -11.18 -14.69 7.94
CA LEU A 169 -11.76 -13.48 7.39
C LEU A 169 -12.68 -13.88 6.22
N THR A 170 -13.96 -14.05 6.51
CA THR A 170 -14.96 -14.20 5.46
C THR A 170 -15.15 -12.83 4.81
N VAL A 171 -14.55 -12.60 3.64
CA VAL A 171 -14.64 -11.32 2.92
C VAL A 171 -16.02 -11.23 2.27
N LEU A 172 -16.99 -10.77 3.07
CA LEU A 172 -18.36 -10.52 2.66
C LEU A 172 -18.47 -9.14 2.01
N CYS A 173 -18.13 -9.07 0.72
CA CYS A 173 -18.41 -7.90 -0.10
C CYS A 173 -19.92 -7.79 -0.37
N ASN A 174 -20.63 -7.15 0.55
CA ASN A 174 -22.00 -6.71 0.34
C ASN A 174 -22.02 -5.39 -0.45
N THR A 175 -23.12 -5.10 -1.16
CA THR A 175 -23.21 -3.95 -2.08
C THR A 175 -23.08 -2.58 -1.41
N THR A 176 -23.31 -2.50 -0.09
CA THR A 176 -23.23 -1.28 0.71
C THR A 176 -21.84 -1.07 1.32
N THR A 177 -20.85 -0.80 0.45
CA THR A 177 -19.54 -0.13 0.69
C THR A 177 -18.60 -0.62 1.80
N ASN A 178 -19.01 -1.50 2.69
CA ASN A 178 -18.32 -1.76 3.95
C ASN A 178 -17.81 -3.20 3.99
N PHE A 179 -16.51 -3.40 4.21
CA PHE A 179 -15.96 -4.72 4.52
C PHE A 179 -16.47 -5.19 5.89
N THR A 180 -17.49 -6.05 5.90
CA THR A 180 -17.86 -6.77 7.12
C THR A 180 -16.81 -7.84 7.42
N VAL A 181 -15.79 -7.44 8.20
CA VAL A 181 -14.83 -8.32 8.87
C VAL A 181 -15.58 -9.16 9.92
N THR A 182 -16.33 -10.17 9.45
CA THR A 182 -16.89 -11.18 10.32
C THR A 182 -15.75 -12.08 10.78
N LYS A 183 -15.27 -11.85 12.02
CA LYS A 183 -14.49 -12.87 12.72
C LYS A 183 -15.38 -14.11 12.75
N GLY A 184 -14.98 -15.16 12.02
CA GLY A 184 -15.72 -16.41 11.99
C GLY A 184 -15.90 -16.97 13.40
N SER A 185 -17.08 -16.76 13.99
CA SER A 185 -17.51 -17.53 15.14
C SER A 185 -17.58 -18.99 14.71
N ILE A 186 -17.05 -19.89 15.53
CA ILE A 186 -17.38 -21.31 15.40
C ILE A 186 -18.90 -21.38 15.56
N GLU A 187 -19.61 -21.72 14.49
CA GLU A 187 -21.06 -21.89 14.52
C GLU A 187 -21.40 -23.15 15.33
N VAL A 188 -21.50 -22.98 16.65
CA VAL A 188 -22.08 -23.97 17.55
C VAL A 188 -23.58 -24.02 17.26
N SER A 189 -23.92 -24.72 16.17
CA SER A 189 -25.27 -24.90 15.69
C SER A 189 -26.18 -25.40 16.81
N GLY A 190 -27.33 -24.76 16.98
CA GLY A 190 -28.22 -24.95 18.14
C GLY A 190 -29.01 -26.27 18.12
N GLY A 191 -28.32 -27.40 18.09
CA GLY A 191 -28.90 -28.74 18.03
C GLY A 191 -28.19 -29.73 18.96
N CYS A 192 -28.72 -29.90 20.17
CA CYS A 192 -28.36 -30.93 21.17
C CYS A 192 -26.85 -31.16 21.39
N VAL A 193 -26.27 -30.47 22.38
CA VAL A 193 -24.87 -30.69 22.79
C VAL A 193 -24.71 -32.04 23.50
N THR A 194 -24.47 -33.10 22.73
CA THR A 194 -23.77 -34.29 23.24
C THR A 194 -22.34 -33.90 23.57
N ARG A 195 -21.96 -33.96 24.86
CA ARG A 195 -20.58 -33.79 25.29
C ARG A 195 -19.73 -34.99 24.87
N THR A 196 -19.28 -35.00 23.62
CA THR A 196 -18.12 -35.79 23.21
C THR A 196 -16.86 -35.13 23.78
N ASN A 197 -16.27 -35.72 24.83
CA ASN A 197 -14.90 -35.39 25.27
C ASN A 197 -13.86 -35.95 24.28
N GLY A 198 -14.08 -35.74 22.99
CA GLY A 198 -13.16 -36.09 21.92
C GLY A 198 -12.30 -34.87 21.60
N CYS A 199 -11.06 -34.86 22.10
CA CYS A 199 -10.01 -34.05 21.52
C CYS A 199 -9.61 -34.67 20.17
N THR A 200 -10.52 -34.62 19.19
CA THR A 200 -10.18 -34.88 17.79
C THR A 200 -9.23 -33.77 17.37
N GLY A 201 -7.95 -34.10 17.24
CA GLY A 201 -6.98 -33.21 16.65
C GLY A 201 -7.33 -32.99 15.19
N GLU A 202 -8.05 -31.90 14.90
CA GLU A 202 -7.89 -31.21 13.63
C GLU A 202 -6.45 -30.71 13.62
N GLU A 203 -5.55 -31.54 13.08
CA GLU A 203 -4.15 -31.16 12.87
C GLU A 203 -4.14 -29.91 11.99
N ASP A 204 -3.44 -28.87 12.42
CA ASP A 204 -3.40 -27.55 11.77
C ASP A 204 -2.71 -27.66 10.40
N GLU A 205 -3.46 -28.09 9.37
CA GLU A 205 -2.97 -28.26 8.01
C GLU A 205 -2.36 -26.93 7.52
N PRO A 206 -1.02 -26.83 7.39
CA PRO A 206 -0.33 -25.55 7.35
C PRO A 206 -0.54 -24.81 6.02
N ASP A 207 -0.81 -25.56 4.95
CA ASP A 207 -1.16 -25.07 3.62
C ASP A 207 -2.52 -24.35 3.56
N SER A 208 -3.38 -24.55 4.56
CA SER A 208 -4.79 -24.16 4.51
C SER A 208 -5.08 -22.66 4.67
N TRP A 209 -4.04 -21.81 4.73
CA TRP A 209 -4.10 -20.35 4.85
C TRP A 209 -3.83 -19.64 3.51
N ASP A 210 -4.51 -18.52 3.24
CA ASP A 210 -4.25 -17.67 2.06
C ASP A 210 -3.18 -16.60 2.33
N CYS A 211 -3.15 -16.06 3.55
CA CYS A 211 -2.28 -14.96 3.94
C CYS A 211 -1.71 -15.16 5.36
N VAL A 212 -0.46 -14.76 5.55
CA VAL A 212 0.24 -14.75 6.83
C VAL A 212 0.63 -13.31 7.16
N ILE A 213 0.11 -12.76 8.27
CA ILE A 213 0.52 -11.45 8.79
C ILE A 213 1.51 -11.68 9.94
N TYR A 214 2.79 -11.39 9.69
CA TYR A 214 3.88 -11.46 10.66
C TYR A 214 4.11 -10.09 11.31
N LEU A 215 3.57 -9.89 12.51
CA LEU A 215 3.74 -8.68 13.33
C LEU A 215 5.14 -8.61 13.91
N VAL A 216 5.80 -7.47 13.72
CA VAL A 216 7.20 -7.30 14.06
C VAL A 216 7.44 -5.95 14.74
N HIS A 217 8.12 -5.96 15.89
CA HIS A 217 8.54 -4.72 16.57
C HIS A 217 10.04 -4.51 16.30
N PRO A 218 10.46 -3.40 15.66
CA PRO A 218 11.85 -3.20 15.20
C PRO A 218 12.94 -3.43 16.25
N LEU A 219 12.65 -3.17 17.53
CA LEU A 219 13.61 -3.31 18.63
C LEU A 219 13.62 -4.69 19.32
N ARG A 220 12.78 -5.65 18.88
CA ARG A 220 12.58 -6.94 19.58
C ARG A 220 12.45 -8.15 18.65
N PHE A 221 12.66 -7.99 17.36
CA PHE A 221 12.47 -9.09 16.42
C PHE A 221 13.67 -10.02 16.32
N LEU A 222 13.41 -11.29 16.05
CA LEU A 222 14.43 -12.28 15.73
C LEU A 222 14.40 -12.52 14.22
N VAL A 223 15.54 -12.35 13.55
CA VAL A 223 15.67 -12.60 12.10
C VAL A 223 15.33 -14.06 11.78
N ASN A 224 15.74 -14.98 12.67
CA ASN A 224 15.50 -16.42 12.53
C ASN A 224 14.01 -16.78 12.52
N ASP A 225 13.17 -16.08 13.29
CA ASP A 225 11.73 -16.34 13.35
C ASP A 225 11.03 -15.88 12.05
N LEU A 226 11.53 -14.81 11.44
CA LEU A 226 11.08 -14.35 10.12
C LEU A 226 11.55 -15.32 9.02
N ILE A 227 12.79 -15.81 9.08
CA ILE A 227 13.31 -16.84 8.15
C ILE A 227 12.47 -18.12 8.27
N ALA A 228 12.28 -18.66 9.48
CA ALA A 228 11.46 -19.85 9.69
C ALA A 228 9.98 -19.65 9.30
N THR A 229 9.47 -18.42 9.37
CA THR A 229 8.15 -18.08 8.83
C THR A 229 8.15 -18.11 7.30
N ILE A 230 9.18 -17.58 6.64
CA ILE A 230 9.34 -17.55 5.18
C ILE A 230 9.54 -18.95 4.60
N ASP A 231 10.40 -19.76 5.22
CA ASP A 231 10.67 -21.15 4.81
C ASP A 231 9.44 -22.06 4.94
N ALA A 232 8.45 -21.65 5.76
CA ALA A 232 7.18 -22.32 5.95
C ALA A 232 6.03 -21.76 5.07
N LEU A 233 6.30 -20.83 4.14
CA LEU A 233 5.29 -20.31 3.20
C LEU A 233 5.14 -21.20 1.98
N SER A 234 3.93 -21.72 1.79
CA SER A 234 3.56 -22.43 0.56
C SER A 234 3.35 -21.45 -0.60
N PRO A 235 3.64 -21.80 -1.88
CA PRO A 235 3.72 -20.83 -2.98
C PRO A 235 2.47 -19.97 -3.26
N HIS A 236 1.27 -20.43 -2.87
CA HIS A 236 0.04 -19.64 -2.97
C HIS A 236 -0.03 -18.51 -1.93
N GLN A 237 0.62 -18.64 -0.78
CA GLN A 237 0.44 -17.80 0.40
C GLN A 237 1.05 -16.40 0.22
N THR A 238 0.36 -15.36 0.71
CA THR A 238 0.87 -13.98 0.76
C THR A 238 1.47 -13.70 2.13
N LEU A 239 2.65 -13.06 2.20
CA LEU A 239 3.25 -12.61 3.46
C LEU A 239 3.06 -11.09 3.64
N ILE A 240 2.57 -10.67 4.80
CA ILE A 240 2.60 -9.27 5.22
C ILE A 240 3.46 -9.15 6.48
N VAL A 241 4.55 -8.40 6.40
CA VAL A 241 5.40 -8.10 7.56
C VAL A 241 4.97 -6.76 8.15
N ALA A 242 4.27 -6.85 9.26
CA ALA A 242 3.55 -5.79 9.94
C ALA A 242 4.44 -5.11 11.00
N VAL A 243 5.21 -4.10 10.57
CA VAL A 243 6.17 -3.33 11.37
C VAL A 243 5.43 -2.36 12.31
N ILE A 244 5.41 -2.67 13.61
CA ILE A 244 4.73 -1.88 14.64
C ILE A 244 5.59 -0.69 15.07
N VAL A 245 5.01 0.51 15.03
CA VAL A 245 5.63 1.77 15.47
C VAL A 245 4.73 2.46 16.50
N ASN A 246 5.28 2.75 17.68
CA ASN A 246 4.54 3.44 18.76
C ASN A 246 4.60 4.96 18.55
N THR A 247 3.45 5.65 18.48
CA THR A 247 3.37 7.07 18.11
C THR A 247 3.82 8.07 19.21
N GLY A 248 4.44 7.59 20.28
CA GLY A 248 4.66 8.39 21.51
C GLY A 248 5.83 9.37 21.47
N ASN A 249 7.01 8.93 20.98
CA ASN A 249 8.29 9.57 21.32
C ASN A 249 9.15 10.04 20.13
N GLU A 250 9.02 9.45 18.94
CA GLU A 250 9.89 9.76 17.79
C GLU A 250 9.14 10.47 16.66
N LYS A 251 9.77 11.49 16.07
CA LYS A 251 9.30 12.17 14.84
C LYS A 251 9.79 11.46 13.56
N THR A 252 9.91 10.14 13.59
CA THR A 252 10.25 9.32 12.43
C THR A 252 9.02 9.16 11.53
N SER A 253 9.22 9.24 10.23
CA SER A 253 8.19 8.87 9.26
C SER A 253 8.00 7.34 9.22
N GLU A 254 6.85 6.89 8.72
CA GLU A 254 6.62 5.47 8.42
C GLU A 254 7.73 4.88 7.54
N MET A 255 8.18 5.64 6.54
CA MET A 255 9.24 5.23 5.63
C MET A 255 10.61 5.14 6.32
N ASP A 256 10.92 6.01 7.29
CA ASP A 256 12.12 5.85 8.14
C ASP A 256 12.08 4.53 8.91
N CYS A 257 10.91 4.17 9.46
CA CYS A 257 10.74 2.93 10.21
C CYS A 257 10.87 1.68 9.32
N LEU A 258 10.30 1.71 8.11
CA LEU A 258 10.48 0.64 7.12
C LEU A 258 11.93 0.53 6.64
N THR A 259 12.59 1.66 6.39
CA THR A 259 14.00 1.73 5.97
C THR A 259 14.94 1.21 7.06
N LYS A 260 14.75 1.64 8.32
CA LYS A 260 15.45 1.10 9.50
C LYS A 260 15.26 -0.43 9.61
N PHE A 261 14.04 -0.93 9.40
CA PHE A 261 13.76 -2.36 9.44
C PHE A 261 14.47 -3.13 8.32
N ILE A 262 14.44 -2.65 7.07
CA ILE A 262 15.16 -3.24 5.94
C ILE A 262 16.68 -3.24 6.19
N HIS A 263 17.25 -2.17 6.76
CA HIS A 263 18.67 -2.15 7.14
C HIS A 263 19.00 -3.14 8.27
N SER A 264 18.10 -3.36 9.24
CA SER A 264 18.28 -4.37 10.28
C SER A 264 18.22 -5.82 9.75
N LEU A 265 17.68 -6.03 8.55
CA LEU A 265 17.77 -7.28 7.77
C LEU A 265 19.01 -7.34 6.87
N GLY A 266 20.01 -6.45 7.06
CA GLY A 266 21.22 -6.38 6.23
C GLY A 266 21.09 -5.53 4.96
N GLY A 267 19.98 -4.81 4.79
CA GLY A 267 19.62 -4.12 3.54
C GLY A 267 18.92 -5.06 2.55
N TYR A 268 18.16 -4.49 1.60
CA TYR A 268 17.23 -5.27 0.77
C TYR A 268 17.86 -6.48 0.08
N HIS A 269 18.98 -6.32 -0.63
CA HIS A 269 19.63 -7.42 -1.35
C HIS A 269 20.23 -8.54 -0.47
N ASN A 270 20.37 -8.32 0.85
CA ASN A 270 20.83 -9.34 1.81
C ASN A 270 19.69 -9.86 2.71
N SER A 271 18.50 -9.27 2.58
CA SER A 271 17.33 -9.60 3.40
C SER A 271 16.69 -10.92 2.94
N PRO A 272 16.17 -11.76 3.86
CA PRO A 272 15.39 -12.94 3.47
C PRO A 272 14.13 -12.58 2.68
N LEU A 273 13.68 -11.32 2.71
CA LEU A 273 12.60 -10.80 1.87
C LEU A 273 12.96 -10.81 0.36
N CYS A 274 14.24 -10.75 0.01
CA CYS A 274 14.70 -10.83 -1.39
C CYS A 274 14.63 -12.27 -1.97
N THR A 275 14.39 -13.28 -1.12
CA THR A 275 14.36 -14.71 -1.49
C THR A 275 12.99 -15.37 -1.31
N VAL A 276 11.96 -14.63 -0.89
CA VAL A 276 10.60 -15.16 -0.72
C VAL A 276 10.02 -15.52 -2.10
N PRO A 277 9.57 -16.77 -2.34
CA PRO A 277 9.04 -17.19 -3.64
C PRO A 277 7.61 -16.72 -3.92
N THR A 278 7.03 -15.86 -3.07
CA THR A 278 5.63 -15.42 -3.12
C THR A 278 5.52 -13.90 -2.95
N LYS A 279 4.39 -13.30 -3.38
CA LYS A 279 4.14 -11.87 -3.12
C LYS A 279 4.20 -11.58 -1.62
N TRP A 280 4.98 -10.59 -1.24
CA TRP A 280 5.03 -10.05 0.12
C TRP A 280 4.92 -8.53 0.16
N ARG A 281 4.52 -8.01 1.32
CA ARG A 281 4.39 -6.57 1.61
C ARG A 281 4.90 -6.25 3.00
N LEU A 282 5.76 -5.24 3.13
CA LEU A 282 6.09 -4.59 4.40
C LEU A 282 5.03 -3.53 4.68
N TRP A 283 4.52 -3.47 5.91
CA TRP A 283 3.50 -2.49 6.30
C TRP A 283 3.86 -1.85 7.64
N CYS A 284 3.92 -0.52 7.70
CA CYS A 284 4.13 0.24 8.93
C CYS A 284 2.79 0.49 9.63
N ILE A 285 2.61 -0.10 10.81
CA ILE A 285 1.40 0.06 11.62
C ILE A 285 1.68 1.03 12.77
N LYS A 286 0.89 2.10 12.86
CA LYS A 286 0.94 3.03 13.99
C LYS A 286 0.12 2.48 15.16
N ARG A 287 0.77 2.24 16.31
CA ARG A 287 0.13 1.91 17.60
C ARG A 287 0.02 3.16 18.47
N GLN A 288 -1.20 3.48 18.89
CA GLN A 288 -1.53 4.60 19.79
C GLN A 288 -2.53 4.12 20.84
N ASN A 289 -2.27 4.34 22.13
CA ASN A 289 -3.18 4.00 23.23
C ASN A 289 -3.70 2.53 23.24
N ASN A 290 -2.85 1.59 22.76
CA ASN A 290 -3.13 0.18 22.45
C ASN A 290 -3.84 -0.11 21.12
N ASP A 291 -4.52 0.85 20.50
CA ASP A 291 -5.14 0.69 19.18
C ASP A 291 -4.12 0.73 18.03
N PHE A 292 -4.46 0.06 16.92
CA PHE A 292 -3.71 0.06 15.66
C PHE A 292 -4.44 0.90 14.60
N ILE A 293 -3.93 2.10 14.31
CA ILE A 293 -4.66 3.15 13.57
C ILE A 293 -5.04 2.71 12.14
N ASN A 294 -4.10 2.09 11.42
CA ASN A 294 -4.24 1.70 10.02
C ASN A 294 -4.34 0.18 9.80
N TRP A 295 -4.98 -0.53 10.75
CA TRP A 295 -5.19 -1.98 10.65
C TRP A 295 -6.21 -2.38 9.56
N SER A 296 -7.24 -1.55 9.30
CA SER A 296 -8.23 -1.83 8.25
C SER A 296 -7.57 -1.85 6.88
N ASP A 297 -6.81 -0.80 6.55
CA ASP A 297 -6.07 -0.66 5.28
C ASP A 297 -5.21 -1.90 5.00
N LEU A 298 -4.47 -2.39 6.01
CA LEU A 298 -3.63 -3.58 5.90
C LEU A 298 -4.47 -4.82 5.53
N LEU A 299 -5.62 -5.02 6.19
CA LEU A 299 -6.51 -6.14 5.89
C LEU A 299 -7.10 -6.03 4.46
N GLU A 300 -7.52 -4.85 4.03
CA GLU A 300 -8.05 -4.65 2.66
C GLU A 300 -6.97 -4.92 1.59
N TRP A 301 -5.75 -4.43 1.79
CA TRP A 301 -4.63 -4.73 0.90
C TRP A 301 -4.22 -6.21 0.95
N SER A 302 -4.32 -6.88 2.10
CA SER A 302 -4.10 -8.34 2.19
C SER A 302 -5.09 -9.12 1.33
N CYS A 303 -6.35 -8.67 1.29
CA CYS A 303 -7.39 -9.25 0.46
C CYS A 303 -7.08 -9.04 -1.03
N TYR A 304 -6.63 -7.84 -1.42
CA TYR A 304 -6.16 -7.54 -2.79
C TYR A 304 -4.95 -8.39 -3.20
N ASP A 305 -3.93 -8.53 -2.34
CA ASP A 305 -2.72 -9.30 -2.67
C ASP A 305 -3.02 -10.80 -2.85
N VAL A 306 -3.96 -11.35 -2.08
CA VAL A 306 -4.47 -12.72 -2.23
C VAL A 306 -5.33 -12.90 -3.49
N MET A 307 -6.23 -11.95 -3.80
CA MET A 307 -7.15 -12.08 -4.94
C MET A 307 -6.51 -11.71 -6.29
N SER A 308 -5.51 -10.82 -6.30
CA SER A 308 -4.75 -10.43 -7.49
C SER A 308 -3.77 -11.50 -7.99
N LYS A 309 -3.53 -12.57 -7.22
CA LYS A 309 -2.72 -13.74 -7.62
C LYS A 309 -3.45 -14.73 -8.53
N GLN A 310 -4.78 -14.63 -8.66
CA GLN A 310 -5.62 -15.63 -9.33
C GLN A 310 -6.17 -15.14 -10.68
N LYS A 311 -5.45 -14.25 -11.36
CA LYS A 311 -5.76 -13.71 -12.69
C LYS A 311 -4.56 -13.90 -13.61
#